data_AF-A6F6T9-F1
#
_entry.id   AF-A6F6T9-F1
#
_cell.length_a   1.000
_cell.length_b   1.000
_cell.length_c   1.000
_cell.angle_alpha   90.00
_cell.angle_beta   90.00
_cell.angle_gamma   90.00
#
_symmetry.space_group_name_H-M   'P 1'
#
loop_
_entity.id
_entity.type
_entity.pdbx_description
1 polymer ?
#
loop_
_entity_poly.entity_id
_entity_poly.type
_entity_poly.pdbx_seq_one_letter_code
_entity_poly.pdbx_strand_id
1 'polypeptide(L)'
;MYESTSLAKKSAINSLALQGRRYKVVYNSSSLAGQIAAVESGLAIAVLTQCSVPPHLDILGKEHGLGPLEPMEVAVYRSKKSQGSKAVDYLHDLLIKTLRISPL
;
A
#
# COMPACT_ATOMS: atom_id res chain seq x y z
N MET A 1 17.60 -3.47 -2.27
CA MET A 1 17.67 -2.29 -3.17
C MET A 1 16.26 -1.72 -3.44
N TYR A 2 15.58 -1.24 -2.40
CA TYR A 2 14.45 -0.30 -2.49
C TYR A 2 14.46 0.50 -1.17
N GLU A 3 15.58 1.17 -0.92
CA GLU A 3 15.78 2.00 0.27
C GLU A 3 15.71 3.46 -0.17
N SER A 4 14.79 4.22 0.47
CA SER A 4 14.45 5.66 0.31
C SER A 4 13.19 6.04 -0.51
N THR A 5 12.56 5.13 -1.27
CA THR A 5 11.49 5.50 -2.22
C THR A 5 10.10 4.91 -1.99
N SER A 6 9.88 4.07 -0.96
CA SER A 6 8.54 3.53 -0.69
C SER A 6 7.51 4.64 -0.48
N LEU A 7 6.52 4.72 -1.38
CA LEU A 7 5.43 5.70 -1.31
C LEU A 7 4.63 5.54 -0.03
N ALA A 8 4.37 4.30 0.39
CA ALA A 8 3.68 4.00 1.65
C ALA A 8 4.42 4.57 2.86
N LYS A 9 5.75 4.37 2.93
CA LYS A 9 6.58 4.93 4.02
C LYS A 9 6.55 6.46 4.03
N LYS A 10 6.68 7.09 2.87
CA LYS A 10 6.62 8.55 2.74
C LYS A 10 5.26 9.10 3.18
N SER A 11 4.17 8.48 2.71
CA SER A 11 2.80 8.82 3.09
C SER A 11 2.58 8.70 4.61
N ALA A 12 3.03 7.60 5.21
CA ALA A 12 2.95 7.37 6.65
C ALA A 12 3.71 8.42 7.47
N ILE A 13 4.97 8.69 7.12
CA ILE A 13 5.79 9.68 7.83
C ILE A 13 5.19 11.08 7.68
N ASN A 14 4.72 11.43 6.48
CA ASN A 14 4.10 12.72 6.22
C ASN A 14 2.81 12.90 7.06
N SER A 15 1.94 11.89 7.09
CA SER A 15 0.72 11.89 7.90
C SER A 15 1.03 12.11 9.39
N LEU A 16 2.01 11.36 9.93
CA LEU A 16 2.44 11.53 11.32
C LEU A 16 3.04 12.91 11.59
N ALA A 17 3.83 13.44 10.65
CA ALA A 17 4.42 14.78 10.77
C ALA A 17 3.36 15.88 10.78
N LEU A 18 2.33 15.80 9.91
CA LEU A 18 1.22 16.75 9.87
C LEU A 18 0.40 16.75 11.17
N GLN A 19 0.38 15.63 11.89
CA GLN A 19 -0.26 15.52 13.21
C GLN A 19 0.66 15.93 14.38
N GLY A 20 1.93 16.28 14.12
CA GLY A 20 2.91 16.52 15.17
C GLY A 20 3.25 15.27 16.00
N ARG A 21 3.01 14.07 15.46
CA ARG A 21 3.14 12.81 16.19
C ARG A 21 4.58 12.30 16.12
N ARG A 22 5.19 12.10 17.30
CA ARG A 22 6.52 11.47 17.38
C ARG A 22 6.43 10.01 16.92
N TYR A 23 7.43 9.58 16.17
CA TYR A 23 7.55 8.20 15.71
C TYR A 23 9.00 7.74 15.75
N LYS A 24 9.19 6.42 15.73
CA LYS A 24 10.49 5.76 15.56
C LYS A 24 10.33 4.60 14.61
N VAL A 25 11.21 4.49 13.62
CA VAL A 25 11.27 3.30 12.76
C VAL A 25 12.01 2.21 13.52
N VAL A 26 11.29 1.19 13.98
CA VAL A 26 11.86 0.08 14.77
C VAL A 26 12.17 -1.16 13.93
N TYR A 27 11.57 -1.27 12.74
CA TYR A 27 11.76 -2.38 11.82
C TYR A 27 11.60 -1.90 10.37
N ASN A 28 12.35 -2.50 9.45
CA ASN A 28 12.28 -2.25 8.01
C ASN A 28 12.47 -3.56 7.25
N SER A 29 11.52 -3.92 6.39
CA SER A 29 11.61 -5.10 5.53
C SER A 29 11.09 -4.77 4.13
N SER A 30 11.75 -5.34 3.11
CA SER A 30 11.34 -5.26 1.71
C SER A 30 10.24 -6.25 1.33
N SER A 31 9.79 -7.10 2.26
CA SER A 31 8.74 -8.10 2.05
C SER A 31 7.51 -7.80 2.90
N LEU A 32 6.32 -7.93 2.30
CA LEU A 32 5.04 -7.85 3.02
C LEU A 32 4.98 -8.84 4.18
N ALA A 33 5.43 -10.09 3.97
CA ALA A 33 5.43 -11.12 5.01
C ALA A 33 6.30 -10.73 6.22
N GLY A 34 7.45 -10.09 5.98
CA GLY A 34 8.31 -9.61 7.06
C GLY A 34 7.69 -8.45 7.83
N GLN A 35 6.95 -7.57 7.14
CA GLN A 35 6.19 -6.50 7.79
C GLN A 35 5.04 -7.06 8.63
N ILE A 36 4.29 -8.03 8.12
CA ILE A 36 3.21 -8.72 8.86
C ILE A 36 3.78 -9.41 10.11
N ALA A 37 4.87 -10.16 9.99
CA ALA A 37 5.49 -10.84 11.14
C ALA A 37 5.95 -9.85 12.24
N ALA A 38 6.40 -8.66 11.87
CA ALA A 38 6.74 -7.61 12.84
C ALA A 38 5.50 -7.05 13.57
N VAL A 39 4.33 -7.01 12.90
CA VAL A 39 3.08 -6.62 13.54
C VAL A 39 2.55 -7.73 14.45
N GLU A 40 2.54 -8.98 13.96
CA GLU A 40 2.03 -10.14 14.70
C GLU A 40 2.84 -10.43 15.99
N SER A 41 4.14 -10.13 15.98
CA SER A 41 4.98 -10.25 17.19
C SER A 41 4.76 -9.12 18.20
N GLY A 42 3.93 -8.12 17.89
CA GLY A 42 3.72 -6.93 18.73
C GLY A 42 4.90 -5.96 18.72
N LEU A 43 5.88 -6.15 17.83
CA LEU A 43 7.07 -5.30 17.76
C LEU A 43 6.75 -3.90 17.22
N ALA A 44 5.81 -3.80 16.28
CA ALA A 44 5.50 -2.55 15.58
C ALA A 44 4.04 -2.49 15.10
N ILE A 45 3.60 -1.28 14.75
CA ILE A 45 2.49 -1.08 13.82
C ILE A 45 3.06 -0.89 12.41
N ALA A 46 2.35 -1.34 11.38
CA ALA A 46 2.75 -1.18 9.99
C ALA A 46 1.67 -0.47 9.16
N VAL A 47 2.10 0.18 8.09
CA VAL A 47 1.19 0.72 7.07
C VAL A 47 1.16 -0.25 5.90
N LEU A 48 -0.03 -0.81 5.66
CA LEU A 48 -0.29 -1.80 4.61
C LEU A 48 -1.45 -1.33 3.74
N THR A 49 -1.51 -1.81 2.50
CA THR A 49 -2.72 -1.70 1.67
C THR A 49 -3.83 -2.57 2.27
N GLN A 50 -5.10 -2.13 2.19
CA GLN A 50 -6.24 -2.83 2.79
C GLN A 50 -6.33 -4.30 2.36
N CYS A 51 -6.12 -4.59 1.07
CA CYS A 51 -6.12 -5.96 0.53
C CYS A 51 -5.00 -6.87 1.06
N SER A 52 -4.03 -6.31 1.77
CA SER A 52 -2.85 -7.01 2.31
C SER A 52 -2.89 -7.16 3.82
N VAL A 53 -3.92 -6.62 4.49
CA VAL A 53 -4.10 -6.78 5.94
C VAL A 53 -4.71 -8.15 6.22
N PRO A 54 -4.04 -9.02 6.99
CA PRO A 54 -4.64 -10.26 7.46
C PRO A 54 -5.90 -10.01 8.29
N PRO A 55 -6.96 -10.84 8.18
CA PRO A 55 -8.23 -10.62 8.88
C PRO A 55 -8.16 -10.58 10.40
N HIS A 56 -7.11 -11.17 11.01
CA HIS A 56 -6.92 -11.22 12.45
C HIS A 56 -6.14 -10.03 13.02
N LEU A 57 -5.68 -9.10 12.18
CA LEU A 57 -5.02 -7.88 12.63
C LEU A 57 -6.01 -6.72 12.68
N ASP A 58 -5.90 -5.91 13.73
CA ASP A 58 -6.71 -4.72 13.88
C ASP A 58 -6.22 -3.60 12.95
N ILE A 59 -7.18 -2.92 12.32
CA ILE A 59 -6.91 -1.71 11.52
C ILE A 59 -7.05 -0.49 12.43
N LEU A 60 -5.97 0.28 12.54
CA LEU A 60 -5.93 1.49 13.36
C LEU A 60 -6.23 2.74 12.53
N GLY A 61 -7.23 3.52 12.92
CA GLY A 61 -7.63 4.77 12.26
C GLY A 61 -7.57 6.03 13.13
N LYS A 62 -8.47 6.98 12.83
CA LYS A 62 -8.52 8.31 13.44
C LYS A 62 -8.77 8.26 14.95
N GLU A 63 -9.56 7.30 15.40
CA GLU A 63 -9.83 7.02 16.81
C GLU A 63 -8.56 6.65 17.61
N HIS A 64 -7.54 6.14 16.92
CA HIS A 64 -6.22 5.87 17.50
C HIS A 64 -5.23 7.04 17.31
N GLY A 65 -5.70 8.16 16.74
CA GLY A 65 -4.87 9.31 16.38
C GLY A 65 -3.92 9.03 15.23
N LEU A 66 -4.31 8.15 14.28
CA LEU A 66 -3.53 7.81 13.09
C LEU A 66 -4.28 8.21 11.82
N GLY A 67 -3.53 8.59 10.78
CA GLY A 67 -4.07 8.98 9.49
C GLY A 67 -4.64 10.41 9.41
N PRO A 68 -5.22 10.81 8.27
CA PRO A 68 -5.43 10.00 7.08
C PRO A 68 -4.12 9.71 6.34
N LEU A 69 -4.13 8.64 5.55
CA LEU A 69 -3.09 8.34 4.57
C LEU A 69 -3.63 8.67 3.19
N GLU A 70 -2.77 9.22 2.32
CA GLU A 70 -3.13 9.42 0.92
C GLU A 70 -3.41 8.05 0.26
N PRO A 71 -4.51 7.92 -0.52
CA PRO A 71 -4.80 6.70 -1.27
C PRO A 71 -3.65 6.34 -2.20
N MET A 72 -3.39 5.04 -2.34
CA MET A 72 -2.39 4.56 -3.30
C MET A 72 -3.01 4.44 -4.69
N GLU A 73 -2.44 5.15 -5.66
CA GLU A 73 -2.87 5.07 -7.04
C GLU A 73 -2.32 3.80 -7.72
N VAL A 74 -3.14 3.18 -8.56
CA VAL A 74 -2.77 2.01 -9.37
C VAL A 74 -2.90 2.38 -10.84
N ALA A 75 -1.85 2.09 -11.62
CA ALA A 75 -1.81 2.36 -13.05
C ALA A 75 -1.49 1.09 -13.84
N VAL A 76 -2.16 0.93 -14.99
CA VAL A 76 -1.89 -0.15 -15.94
C VAL A 76 -1.05 0.42 -17.09
N TYR A 77 0.10 -0.18 -17.33
CA TYR A 77 1.00 0.21 -18.42
C TYR A 77 1.00 -0.85 -19.51
N ARG A 78 0.98 -0.41 -20.76
CA ARG A 78 1.15 -1.28 -21.94
C ARG A 78 2.19 -0.73 -22.89
N SER A 79 2.87 -1.62 -23.61
CA SER A 79 3.86 -1.22 -24.61
C SER A 79 3.19 -0.58 -25.82
N LYS A 80 3.78 0.50 -26.35
CA LYS A 80 3.33 1.08 -27.63
C LYS A 80 3.38 0.06 -28.79
N LYS A 81 4.26 -0.95 -28.71
CA LYS A 81 4.36 -2.02 -29.72
C LYS A 81 3.22 -3.05 -29.64
N SER A 82 2.44 -3.05 -28.56
CA SER A 82 1.31 -3.98 -28.39
C SER A 82 0.01 -3.50 -29.04
N GLN A 83 0.02 -2.32 -29.67
CA GLN A 83 -1.13 -1.76 -30.37
C GLN A 83 -1.62 -2.70 -31.48
N GLY A 84 -2.93 -2.97 -31.48
CA GLY A 84 -3.56 -3.90 -32.42
C GLY A 84 -3.52 -5.37 -32.00
N SER A 85 -2.85 -5.72 -30.88
CA SER A 85 -2.93 -7.06 -30.31
C SER A 85 -4.24 -7.22 -29.53
N LYS A 86 -5.19 -7.96 -30.13
CA LYS A 86 -6.50 -8.24 -29.51
C LYS A 86 -6.40 -8.83 -28.11
N ALA A 87 -5.41 -9.69 -27.87
CA ALA A 87 -5.20 -10.31 -26.56
C ALA A 87 -4.75 -9.28 -25.50
N VAL A 88 -3.86 -8.35 -25.88
CA VAL A 88 -3.39 -7.30 -24.98
C VAL A 88 -4.49 -6.26 -24.73
N ASP A 89 -5.26 -5.91 -25.76
CA ASP A 89 -6.40 -5.01 -25.62
C ASP A 89 -7.44 -5.60 -24.65
N TYR A 90 -7.80 -6.87 -24.83
CA TYR A 90 -8.73 -7.54 -23.92
C TYR A 90 -8.22 -7.61 -22.48
N LEU A 91 -6.94 -7.96 -22.27
CA LEU A 91 -6.36 -8.00 -20.93
C LEU A 91 -6.33 -6.61 -20.28
N HIS A 92 -5.95 -5.58 -21.05
CA HIS A 92 -5.94 -4.20 -20.57
C HIS A 92 -7.33 -3.78 -20.11
N ASP A 93 -8.35 -4.01 -20.94
CA ASP A 93 -9.72 -3.63 -20.62
C ASP A 93 -10.28 -4.40 -19.43
N LEU A 94 -9.95 -5.70 -19.32
CA LEU A 94 -10.29 -6.52 -18.17
C LEU A 94 -9.66 -5.97 -16.87
N LEU A 95 -8.37 -5.62 -16.90
CA LEU A 95 -7.68 -5.04 -15.75
C LEU A 95 -8.30 -3.72 -15.32
N ILE A 96 -8.54 -2.80 -16.27
CA ILE A 96 -9.19 -1.51 -15.98
C ILE A 96 -10.59 -1.71 -15.41
N LYS A 97 -11.38 -2.63 -15.98
CA LYS A 97 -12.73 -2.92 -15.48
C LYS A 97 -12.69 -3.49 -14.07
N THR A 98 -11.81 -4.47 -13.82
CA THR A 98 -11.74 -5.17 -12.53
C THR A 98 -11.25 -4.25 -11.41
N LEU A 99 -10.19 -3.47 -11.69
CA LEU A 99 -9.57 -2.60 -10.68
C LEU A 99 -10.38 -1.32 -10.40
N ARG A 100 -11.23 -0.86 -11.34
CA ARG A 100 -12.16 0.26 -11.09
C ARG A 100 -13.35 -0.13 -10.20
N ILE A 101 -13.74 -1.40 -10.21
CA ILE A 101 -14.96 -1.87 -9.55
C ILE A 101 -14.71 -2.24 -8.09
N SER A 102 -13.47 -2.48 -7.66
CA SER A 102 -13.18 -2.81 -6.26
C SER A 102 -13.32 -1.56 -5.36
N PRO A 103 -14.35 -1.49 -4.48
CA PRO A 103 -14.21 -0.75 -3.26
C PRO A 103 -13.45 -1.68 -2.30
N LEU A 104 -12.14 -1.54 -2.22
CA LEU A 104 -11.42 -2.08 -1.06
C LEU A 104 -11.75 -1.22 0.17
#